data_AF-A0A9E1RKE7-F1
#
_entry.id   AF-A0A9E1RKE7-F1
#
_cell.length_a   1.000
_cell.length_b   1.000
_cell.length_c   1.000
_cell.angle_alpha   90.00
_cell.angle_beta   90.00
_cell.angle_gamma   90.00
#
_symmetry.space_group_name_H-M   'P 1'
#
loop_
_entity.id
_entity.type
_entity.pdbx_description
1 polymer ?
#
loop_
_entity_poly.entity_id
_entity_poly.type
_entity_poly.pdbx_seq_one_letter_code
_entity_poly.pdbx_strand_id
1 'polypeptide(L)'
;MAEHTDNGVKAPAAALTVGALGVVFGDIGTSPLYAFRESLAGELDLAVDEANVLGVLSLMFWSLIIVITIKYLVIVMRADNDGEGGILALASLVTGKQRSRRRLVLLGLFGTALLYGDGMITPAISVLSAVEGLQVSTPSIDRWVVPIVAVILICLFSIQRRGT
;
A
#
# COMPACT_ATOMS: atom_id res chain seq x y z
N MET A 1 -31.90 -5.38 36.42
CA MET A 1 -30.74 -4.77 37.08
C MET A 1 -29.49 -5.47 36.59
N ALA A 2 -28.88 -4.93 35.54
CA ALA A 2 -27.47 -5.07 35.13
C ALA A 2 -27.32 -4.25 33.85
N GLU A 3 -26.96 -3.00 34.03
CA GLU A 3 -26.67 -2.00 33.01
C GLU A 3 -25.31 -2.36 32.40
N HIS A 4 -25.29 -2.69 31.11
CA HIS A 4 -24.04 -2.92 30.37
C HIS A 4 -23.50 -1.55 29.96
N THR A 5 -22.68 -0.94 30.81
CA THR A 5 -21.97 0.30 30.50
C THR A 5 -20.88 0.00 29.48
N ASP A 6 -21.16 0.33 28.21
CA ASP A 6 -20.17 0.40 27.13
C ASP A 6 -19.30 1.65 27.34
N ASN A 7 -18.19 1.49 28.06
CA ASN A 7 -17.14 2.51 28.17
C ASN A 7 -16.17 2.38 27.00
N GLY A 8 -16.66 2.57 25.78
CA GLY A 8 -15.83 2.82 24.61
C GLY A 8 -15.39 4.27 24.61
N VAL A 9 -14.10 4.54 24.85
CA VAL A 9 -13.50 5.86 24.64
C VAL A 9 -13.72 6.23 23.17
N LYS A 10 -14.68 7.13 22.91
CA LYS A 10 -14.91 7.67 21.57
C LYS A 10 -13.72 8.55 21.21
N ALA A 11 -12.75 7.99 20.49
CA ALA A 11 -11.70 8.80 19.87
C ALA A 11 -12.39 9.93 19.08
N PRO A 12 -11.96 11.19 19.23
CA PRO A 12 -12.59 12.30 18.54
C PRO A 12 -12.51 12.03 17.03
N ALA A 13 -13.60 12.22 16.30
CA ALA A 13 -13.69 11.91 14.86
C ALA A 13 -12.51 12.49 14.06
N ALA A 14 -11.99 13.65 14.47
CA ALA A 14 -10.79 14.26 13.90
C ALA A 14 -9.52 13.40 14.04
N ALA A 15 -9.29 12.74 15.18
CA ALA A 15 -8.13 11.87 15.38
C ALA A 15 -8.18 10.62 14.50
N LEU A 16 -9.38 10.05 14.31
CA LEU A 16 -9.59 8.92 13.40
C LEU A 16 -9.37 9.34 11.94
N THR A 17 -9.88 10.51 11.53
CA THR A 17 -9.66 11.02 10.16
C THR A 17 -8.19 11.31 9.90
N VAL A 18 -7.48 11.92 10.84
CA VAL A 18 -6.03 12.18 10.71
C VAL A 18 -5.24 10.88 10.66
N GLY A 19 -5.60 9.88 11.48
CA GLY A 19 -5.01 8.56 11.44
C GLY A 19 -5.23 7.87 10.09
N ALA A 20 -6.46 7.88 9.58
CA ALA A 20 -6.79 7.30 8.28
C ALA A 20 -6.06 7.99 7.12
N LEU A 21 -6.01 9.32 7.12
CA LEU A 21 -5.24 10.07 6.12
C LEU A 21 -3.74 9.74 6.21
N GLY A 22 -3.19 9.66 7.42
CA GLY A 22 -1.79 9.28 7.64
C GLY A 22 -1.46 7.90 7.07
N VAL A 23 -2.34 6.92 7.25
CA VAL A 23 -2.20 5.58 6.67
C VAL A 23 -2.25 5.63 5.14
N VAL A 24 -3.24 6.33 4.56
CA VAL A 24 -3.41 6.42 3.09
C VAL A 24 -2.23 7.14 2.43
N PHE A 25 -1.79 8.27 2.99
CA PHE A 25 -0.63 8.98 2.47
C PHE A 25 0.67 8.19 2.66
N GLY A 26 0.78 7.40 3.73
CA GLY A 26 1.89 6.48 3.96
C GLY A 26 1.99 5.42 2.86
N ASP A 27 0.88 4.75 2.56
CA ASP A 27 0.81 3.69 1.53
C ASP A 27 1.11 4.21 0.11
N ILE A 28 0.62 5.41 -0.22
CA ILE A 28 0.89 6.05 -1.52
C ILE A 28 2.37 6.44 -1.66
N GLY A 29 3.02 6.84 -0.56
CA GLY A 29 4.40 7.37 -0.57
C GLY A 29 5.50 6.31 -0.62
N THR A 30 5.25 5.08 -0.14
CA THR A 30 6.28 4.03 -0.07
C THR A 30 6.70 3.52 -1.45
N SER A 31 5.75 3.37 -2.37
CA SER A 31 6.00 2.78 -3.70
C SER A 31 6.93 3.63 -4.56
N PRO A 32 6.76 4.97 -4.65
CA PRO A 32 7.73 5.83 -5.32
C PRO A 32 9.12 5.81 -4.66
N LEU A 33 9.20 5.78 -3.33
CA LEU A 33 10.50 5.76 -2.64
C LEU A 33 11.30 4.49 -2.94
N TYR A 34 10.63 3.34 -2.98
CA TYR A 34 11.26 2.08 -3.37
C TYR A 34 11.69 2.09 -4.85
N ALA A 35 10.79 2.48 -5.75
CA ALA A 35 11.08 2.52 -7.18
C ALA A 35 12.23 3.50 -7.51
N PHE A 36 12.33 4.62 -6.80
CA PHE A 36 13.45 5.55 -6.93
C PHE A 36 14.77 4.90 -6.51
N ARG A 37 14.81 4.28 -5.32
CA ARG A 37 16.01 3.58 -4.84
C ARG A 37 16.43 2.46 -5.80
N GLU A 38 15.48 1.62 -6.22
CA GLU A 38 15.75 0.50 -7.12
C GLU A 38 16.23 0.97 -8.50
N SER A 39 15.72 2.09 -9.01
CA SER A 39 16.17 2.64 -10.30
C SER A 39 17.62 3.14 -10.27
N LEU A 40 18.13 3.52 -9.10
CA LEU A 40 19.51 3.98 -8.91
C LEU A 40 20.45 2.86 -8.45
N ALA A 41 19.93 1.84 -7.75
CA ALA A 41 20.69 0.70 -7.23
C ALA A 41 20.61 -0.56 -8.11
N GLY A 42 19.79 -0.54 -9.16
CA GLY A 42 19.55 -1.67 -10.05
C GLY A 42 20.72 -1.99 -10.99
N GLU A 43 20.56 -3.05 -11.78
CA GLU A 43 21.60 -3.69 -12.62
C GLU A 43 22.34 -2.78 -13.61
N LEU A 44 21.86 -1.56 -13.85
CA LEU A 44 22.46 -0.63 -14.81
C LEU A 44 23.65 0.17 -14.27
N ASP A 45 23.99 0.02 -12.97
CA ASP A 45 25.09 0.71 -12.27
C ASP A 45 25.19 2.20 -12.68
N LEU A 46 24.03 2.87 -12.66
CA LEU A 46 23.96 4.28 -13.01
C LEU A 46 24.82 5.04 -12.01
N ALA A 47 25.82 5.77 -12.52
CA ALA A 47 26.54 6.73 -11.69
C ALA A 47 25.50 7.63 -11.02
N VAL A 48 25.57 7.73 -9.69
CA VAL A 48 24.69 8.59 -8.87
C VAL A 48 25.11 10.04 -9.11
N ASP A 49 24.77 10.53 -10.30
CA ASP A 49 24.99 11.87 -10.78
C ASP A 49 23.69 12.67 -10.70
N GLU A 50 23.81 13.99 -10.52
CA GLU A 50 22.68 14.90 -10.35
C GLU A 50 21.70 14.80 -11.53
N ALA A 51 22.22 14.68 -12.75
CA ALA A 51 21.41 14.53 -13.96
C ALA A 51 20.55 13.26 -13.95
N ASN A 52 21.08 12.14 -13.47
CA ASN A 52 20.36 10.87 -13.41
C ASN A 52 19.29 10.89 -12.32
N VAL A 53 19.62 11.44 -11.15
CA VAL A 53 18.66 11.61 -10.04
C VAL A 53 17.49 12.49 -10.47
N LEU A 54 17.76 13.66 -11.05
CA LEU A 54 16.71 14.57 -11.53
C LEU A 54 15.91 13.96 -12.70
N GLY A 55 16.57 13.20 -13.58
CA GLY A 55 15.92 12.47 -14.66
C GLY A 55 14.91 11.44 -14.15
N VAL A 56 15.32 10.58 -13.21
CA VAL A 56 14.45 9.59 -12.58
C VAL A 56 13.30 10.29 -11.85
N LEU A 57 13.57 11.30 -11.01
CA LEU A 57 12.53 12.03 -10.28
C LEU A 57 11.50 12.66 -11.22
N SER A 58 11.96 13.24 -12.34
CA SER A 58 11.07 13.81 -13.36
C SER A 58 10.18 12.74 -14.00
N LEU A 59 10.75 11.60 -14.38
CA LEU A 59 9.98 10.49 -14.95
C LEU A 59 8.95 9.95 -13.96
N MET A 60 9.31 9.82 -12.68
CA MET A 60 8.39 9.38 -11.63
C MET A 60 7.26 10.39 -11.42
N PHE A 61 7.59 11.69 -11.36
CA PHE A 61 6.63 12.76 -11.21
C PHE A 61 5.60 12.77 -12.35
N TRP A 62 6.08 12.75 -13.60
CA TRP A 62 5.21 12.74 -14.77
C TRP A 62 4.40 11.44 -14.88
N SER A 63 5.02 10.30 -14.58
CA SER A 63 4.33 9.01 -14.57
C SER A 63 3.20 8.99 -13.55
N LEU A 64 3.44 9.43 -12.30
CA LEU A 64 2.41 9.50 -11.26
C LEU A 64 1.26 10.41 -11.67
N ILE A 65 1.55 11.61 -12.20
CA ILE A 65 0.51 12.54 -12.67
C ILE A 65 -0.32 11.90 -13.78
N ILE A 66 0.32 11.31 -14.79
CA ILE A 66 -0.37 10.71 -15.93
C ILE A 66 -1.19 9.50 -15.50
N VAL A 67 -0.63 8.61 -14.68
CA VAL A 67 -1.33 7.42 -14.17
C VAL A 67 -2.52 7.83 -13.31
N ILE A 68 -2.36 8.74 -12.35
CA ILE A 68 -3.46 9.16 -11.49
C ILE A 68 -4.53 9.89 -12.31
N THR A 69 -4.13 10.82 -13.19
CA THR A 69 -5.09 11.63 -13.94
C THR A 69 -5.81 10.82 -15.03
N ILE A 70 -5.10 9.97 -15.77
CA ILE A 70 -5.69 9.23 -16.89
C ILE A 70 -6.25 7.89 -16.41
N LYS A 71 -5.42 7.00 -15.84
CA LYS A 71 -5.87 5.65 -15.46
C LYS A 71 -6.93 5.72 -14.35
N TYR A 72 -6.70 6.48 -13.28
CA TYR A 72 -7.65 6.49 -12.17
C TYR A 72 -8.91 7.31 -12.49
N LEU A 73 -8.80 8.55 -12.99
CA LEU A 73 -10.00 9.35 -13.27
C LEU A 73 -10.81 8.87 -14.48
N VAL A 74 -10.18 8.30 -15.52
CA VAL A 74 -10.91 7.89 -16.73
C VAL A 74 -11.38 6.45 -16.65
N ILE A 75 -10.61 5.53 -16.06
CA ILE A 75 -10.97 4.10 -16.04
C ILE A 75 -11.66 3.75 -14.72
N VAL A 76 -11.03 4.07 -13.58
CA VAL A 76 -11.53 3.64 -12.26
C VAL A 76 -12.80 4.41 -11.88
N MET A 77 -12.79 5.75 -11.99
CA MET A 77 -13.97 6.57 -11.67
C MET A 77 -15.12 6.45 -12.68
N ARG A 78 -14.88 5.87 -13.88
CA ARG A 78 -15.96 5.53 -14.82
C ARG A 78 -16.52 4.12 -14.63
N ALA A 79 -15.73 3.23 -14.02
CA ALA A 79 -16.16 1.88 -13.67
C ALA A 79 -16.91 1.88 -12.33
N ASP A 80 -17.88 2.78 -12.22
CA ASP A 80 -18.72 2.99 -11.06
C ASP A 80 -20.11 2.40 -11.36
N ASN A 81 -20.68 1.61 -10.44
CA ASN A 81 -22.01 1.01 -10.61
C ASN A 81 -22.94 1.58 -9.54
N ASP A 82 -23.66 2.65 -9.89
CA ASP A 82 -24.56 3.38 -8.99
C ASP A 82 -23.88 3.90 -7.70
N GLY A 83 -22.62 4.32 -7.79
CA GLY A 83 -21.88 4.95 -6.69
C GLY A 83 -21.12 3.98 -5.78
N GLU A 84 -21.15 2.68 -6.06
CA GLU A 84 -20.21 1.71 -5.51
C GLU A 84 -19.06 1.48 -6.52
N GLY A 85 -17.91 2.10 -6.25
CA GLY A 85 -16.70 1.92 -7.06
C GLY A 85 -15.90 0.69 -6.63
N GLY A 86 -15.25 0.04 -7.60
CA GLY A 86 -14.15 -0.92 -7.34
C GLY A 86 -14.52 -2.41 -7.45
N ILE A 87 -13.61 -3.26 -6.95
CA ILE A 87 -13.67 -4.73 -7.09
C ILE A 87 -14.92 -5.32 -6.39
N LEU A 88 -15.45 -4.64 -5.37
CA LEU A 88 -16.64 -5.02 -4.62
C LEU A 88 -17.94 -4.86 -5.43
N ALA A 89 -18.04 -3.81 -6.26
CA ALA A 89 -19.17 -3.63 -7.18
C ALA A 89 -19.14 -4.64 -8.33
N LEU A 90 -17.94 -4.99 -8.81
CA LEU A 90 -17.77 -6.10 -9.75
C LEU A 90 -18.16 -7.45 -9.14
N ALA A 91 -17.96 -7.64 -7.82
CA ALA A 91 -18.39 -8.84 -7.11
C ALA A 91 -19.92 -8.92 -6.91
N SER A 92 -20.61 -7.79 -6.71
CA SER A 92 -22.07 -7.74 -6.53
C SER A 92 -22.85 -7.99 -7.83
N LEU A 93 -22.33 -7.55 -8.99
CA LEU A 93 -22.86 -7.82 -10.33
C LEU A 93 -22.82 -9.31 -10.76
N VAL A 94 -22.03 -10.15 -10.09
CA VAL A 94 -21.91 -11.60 -10.37
C VAL A 94 -23.21 -12.36 -10.06
N THR A 95 -24.10 -11.77 -9.27
CA THR A 95 -25.32 -12.42 -8.78
C THR A 95 -26.39 -12.60 -9.87
N GLY A 96 -26.27 -11.92 -11.03
CA GLY A 96 -27.37 -11.82 -12.02
C GLY A 96 -27.37 -12.76 -13.23
N LYS A 97 -26.26 -13.41 -13.65
CA LYS A 97 -26.21 -14.22 -14.91
C LYS A 97 -25.48 -15.56 -14.78
N GLN A 98 -26.26 -16.63 -14.77
CA GLN A 98 -25.89 -18.01 -14.42
C GLN A 98 -24.81 -18.67 -15.32
N ARG A 99 -24.58 -18.19 -16.56
CA ARG A 99 -23.64 -18.80 -17.52
C ARG A 99 -22.20 -18.25 -17.43
N SER A 100 -22.00 -17.05 -16.87
CA SER A 100 -20.67 -16.43 -16.69
C SER A 100 -20.15 -16.52 -15.24
N ARG A 101 -20.95 -17.08 -14.33
CA ARG A 101 -20.70 -17.12 -12.88
C ARG A 101 -19.32 -17.69 -12.52
N ARG A 102 -18.89 -18.79 -13.16
CA ARG A 102 -17.57 -19.39 -12.88
C ARG A 102 -16.40 -18.48 -13.28
N ARG A 103 -16.47 -17.83 -14.45
CA ARG A 103 -15.40 -16.92 -14.92
C ARG A 103 -15.33 -15.66 -14.05
N LEU A 104 -16.49 -15.11 -13.69
CA LEU A 104 -16.59 -13.94 -12.82
C LEU A 104 -16.10 -14.22 -11.40
N VAL A 105 -16.46 -15.38 -10.82
CA VAL A 105 -15.93 -15.80 -9.52
C VAL A 105 -14.42 -16.00 -9.55
N LEU A 106 -13.86 -16.60 -10.62
CA LEU A 106 -12.41 -16.73 -10.78
C LEU A 106 -11.73 -15.36 -10.90
N LEU A 107 -12.32 -14.43 -11.64
CA LEU A 107 -11.78 -13.07 -11.79
C LEU A 107 -11.83 -12.29 -10.45
N GLY A 108 -12.91 -12.44 -9.68
CA GLY A 108 -13.04 -11.86 -8.34
C GLY A 108 -12.08 -12.48 -7.33
N LEU A 109 -11.91 -13.81 -7.34
CA LEU A 109 -10.93 -14.50 -6.50
C LEU A 109 -9.50 -14.07 -6.85
N PHE A 110 -9.21 -13.90 -8.13
CA PHE A 110 -7.92 -13.40 -8.60
C PHE A 110 -7.68 -11.95 -8.16
N GLY A 111 -8.67 -11.07 -8.32
CA GLY A 111 -8.57 -9.67 -7.88
C GLY A 111 -8.41 -9.53 -6.36
N THR A 112 -9.15 -10.33 -5.58
CA THR A 112 -9.01 -10.35 -4.11
C THR A 112 -7.67 -10.93 -3.66
N ALA A 113 -7.13 -11.93 -4.34
CA ALA A 113 -5.79 -12.45 -4.06
C ALA A 113 -4.69 -11.41 -4.35
N LEU A 114 -4.81 -10.65 -5.44
CA LEU A 114 -3.89 -9.55 -5.74
C LEU A 114 -3.96 -8.45 -4.68
N LEU A 115 -5.17 -8.05 -4.26
CA LEU A 115 -5.35 -7.05 -3.21
C LEU A 115 -4.78 -7.52 -1.86
N TYR A 116 -4.96 -8.79 -1.52
CA TYR A 116 -4.39 -9.37 -0.32
C TYR A 116 -2.86 -9.42 -0.38
N GLY A 117 -2.29 -9.77 -1.54
CA GLY A 117 -0.86 -9.73 -1.78
C GLY A 117 -0.28 -8.33 -1.62
N ASP A 118 -0.91 -7.33 -2.24
CA ASP A 118 -0.52 -5.92 -2.14
C ASP A 118 -0.53 -5.43 -0.68
N GLY A 119 -1.61 -5.72 0.06
CA GLY A 119 -1.73 -5.39 1.49
C GLY A 119 -0.72 -6.10 2.40
N MET A 120 -0.17 -7.23 2.00
CA MET A 120 0.90 -7.92 2.74
C MET A 120 2.31 -7.42 2.37
N ILE A 121 2.52 -7.06 1.11
CA ILE A 121 3.84 -6.68 0.59
C ILE A 121 4.23 -5.29 1.08
N THR A 122 3.33 -4.30 1.07
CA THR A 122 3.67 -2.91 1.40
C THR A 122 4.25 -2.72 2.81
N PRO A 123 3.67 -3.30 3.89
CA PRO A 123 4.28 -3.20 5.23
C PRO A 123 5.67 -3.82 5.30
N ALA A 124 5.90 -4.93 4.60
CA ALA A 124 7.18 -5.61 4.60
C ALA A 124 8.26 -4.78 3.88
N ILE A 125 7.95 -4.26 2.68
CA ILE A 125 8.87 -3.43 1.90
C ILE A 125 9.15 -2.10 2.60
N SER A 126 8.13 -1.48 3.20
CA SER A 126 8.28 -0.20 3.92
C SER A 126 9.24 -0.33 5.12
N VAL A 127 9.07 -1.36 5.96
CA VAL A 127 9.96 -1.58 7.12
C VAL A 127 11.37 -1.96 6.66
N LEU A 128 11.49 -2.81 5.63
CA LEU A 128 12.80 -3.15 5.05
C LEU A 128 13.53 -1.89 4.55
N SER A 129 12.86 -1.07 3.74
CA SER A 129 13.44 0.16 3.19
C SER A 129 13.85 1.15 4.27
N ALA A 130 13.08 1.25 5.36
CA ALA A 130 13.41 2.09 6.50
C ALA A 130 14.68 1.61 7.24
N VAL A 131 14.83 0.30 7.42
CA VAL A 131 15.99 -0.29 8.09
C VAL A 131 17.23 -0.24 7.19
N GLU A 132 17.08 -0.45 5.89
CA GLU A 132 18.18 -0.28 4.93
C GLU A 132 18.64 1.17 4.83
N GLY A 133 17.73 2.14 4.95
CA GLY A 133 18.09 3.56 5.05
C GLY A 133 19.03 3.87 6.23
N LEU A 134 18.98 3.10 7.32
CA LEU A 134 19.90 3.25 8.45
C LEU A 134 21.33 2.79 8.13
N GLN A 135 21.52 1.90 7.15
CA GLN A 135 22.85 1.42 6.76
C GLN A 135 23.73 2.56 6.22
N VAL A 136 23.13 3.60 5.63
CA VAL A 136 23.85 4.80 5.15
C VAL A 136 24.59 5.50 6.29
N SER A 137 24.08 5.41 7.53
CA SER A 137 24.70 6.00 8.72
C SER A 137 25.49 4.99 9.56
N THR A 138 25.28 3.68 9.40
CA THR A 138 26.00 2.63 10.15
C THR A 138 26.16 1.36 9.29
N PRO A 139 27.29 1.20 8.59
CA PRO A 139 27.53 0.08 7.66
C PRO A 139 27.58 -1.31 8.32
N SER A 140 27.70 -1.37 9.64
CA SER A 140 27.83 -2.64 10.38
C SER A 140 26.52 -3.41 10.54
N ILE A 141 25.39 -2.88 10.06
CA ILE A 141 24.03 -3.42 10.28
C ILE A 141 23.62 -4.42 9.17
N ASP A 142 24.38 -4.58 8.09
CA ASP A 142 24.00 -5.41 6.92
C ASP A 142 23.50 -6.82 7.25
N ARG A 143 24.18 -7.52 8.17
CA ARG A 143 23.77 -8.88 8.56
C ARG A 143 22.54 -8.90 9.49
N TRP A 144 22.24 -7.78 10.13
CA TRP A 144 21.15 -7.62 11.09
C TRP A 144 19.87 -7.03 10.49
N VAL A 145 19.89 -6.53 9.25
CA VAL A 145 18.71 -5.93 8.59
C VAL A 145 17.51 -6.88 8.60
N VAL A 146 17.66 -8.08 8.03
CA VAL A 146 16.55 -9.04 7.93
C VAL A 146 16.01 -9.46 9.31
N PRO A 147 16.86 -9.83 10.30
CA PRO A 147 16.39 -10.08 11.67
C PRO A 147 15.64 -8.91 12.30
N ILE A 148 16.15 -7.68 12.14
CA ILE A 148 15.52 -6.47 12.72
C ILE A 148 14.15 -6.24 12.08
N VAL A 149 14.05 -6.32 10.76
CA VAL A 149 12.77 -6.19 10.04
C VAL A 149 11.76 -7.23 10.53
N ALA A 150 12.18 -8.49 10.67
CA ALA A 150 11.31 -9.55 11.19
C ALA A 150 10.81 -9.25 12.62
N VAL A 151 11.69 -8.79 13.51
CA VAL A 151 11.32 -8.41 14.89
C VAL A 151 10.36 -7.22 14.90
N ILE A 152 10.60 -6.20 14.08
CA ILE A 152 9.73 -5.03 13.95
C ILE A 152 8.35 -5.46 13.47
N LEU A 153 8.26 -6.25 12.40
CA LEU A 153 6.98 -6.74 11.88
C LEU A 153 6.24 -7.58 12.91
N ILE A 154 6.91 -8.53 13.58
CA ILE A 154 6.29 -9.35 14.64
C ILE A 154 5.75 -8.45 15.75
N CYS A 155 6.50 -7.45 16.19
CA CYS A 155 6.09 -6.54 17.25
C CYS A 155 4.89 -5.68 16.81
N LEU A 156 4.96 -5.05 15.63
CA LEU A 156 3.90 -4.22 15.06
C LEU A 156 2.60 -5.02 14.89
N PHE A 157 2.65 -6.19 14.24
CA PHE A 157 1.47 -7.03 14.06
C PHE A 157 0.95 -7.61 15.38
N SER A 158 1.82 -7.87 16.36
CA SER A 158 1.41 -8.32 17.70
C SER A 158 0.63 -7.24 18.46
N ILE A 159 1.01 -5.97 18.30
CA ILE A 159 0.32 -4.81 18.89
C ILE A 159 -0.98 -4.51 18.13
N GLN A 160 -0.95 -4.51 16.79
CA GLN A 160 -2.14 -4.30 15.95
C GLN A 160 -3.23 -5.34 16.21
N ARG A 161 -2.86 -6.59 16.57
CA ARG A 161 -3.81 -7.65 16.94
C ARG A 161 -4.67 -7.31 18.17
N ARG A 162 -4.24 -6.38 19.04
CA ARG A 162 -4.94 -6.01 20.27
C ARG A 162 -5.86 -4.79 20.15
N GLY A 163 -5.89 -4.14 18.97
CA GLY A 163 -6.91 -3.17 18.59
C GLY A 163 -6.74 -1.76 19.16
N THR A 164 -6.42 -0.82 18.26
CA THR A 164 -7.19 0.42 18.03
C THR A 164 -7.01 0.81 16.57
#